data_AF-V9D6A5-F1
#
_entry.id   AF-V9D6A5-F1
#
_cell.length_a   1.000
_cell.length_b   1.000
_cell.length_c   1.000
_cell.angle_alpha   90.00
_cell.angle_beta   90.00
_cell.angle_gamma   90.00
#
_symmetry.space_group_name_H-M   'P 1'
#
loop_
_entity.id
_entity.type
_entity.pdbx_description
1 polymer ?
#
loop_
_entity_poly.entity_id
_entity_poly.type
_entity_poly.pdbx_seq_one_letter_code
_entity_poly.pdbx_strand_id
1 'polypeptide(L)'
;MVDTVTDEAFKGNPTPVFLLDGAHQGVAEGEFTVWPDDLVLQAVAREFNQSETIFVRLDHEGKKRNGDHERDEKSSKENGLRRLTPRDSNPDKADCTRYLIRSFTPYKEEPFCGHGIVGAAYLLARSAEGDPPVRATMRFQTVGGIVVDAQVRPDDHNARIDHGDRVDHNLGCDYGVLRTMELEIPAQPVDEWFTEDLKLRQTIATALGIETAQVLALGRNALMDLVIELSADVDFSAARMEIDAVALMEASPPGTRSQIITSAGARYGVDFVKRVFAYGSEDQATGSTYCVLIPYWGAALQKSSMKVKQVSERTGGADVANSATREGYVTLCGAGVKVMEGRMLVPGSAHKK
;
A
#
# COMPACT_ATOMS: atom_id res chain seq x y z
N MET A 1 -7.83 9.04 9.51
CA MET A 1 -6.38 8.82 9.56
C MET A 1 -6.11 7.51 10.27
N VAL A 2 -5.39 6.62 9.60
CA VAL A 2 -4.93 5.34 10.14
C VAL A 2 -3.41 5.36 10.03
N ASP A 3 -2.70 5.08 11.12
CA ASP A 3 -1.29 4.74 11.02
C ASP A 3 -1.20 3.27 10.59
N THR A 4 -0.64 3.03 9.42
CA THR A 4 -0.57 1.70 8.79
C THR A 4 0.84 1.11 8.91
N VAL A 5 0.95 -0.21 8.75
CA VAL A 5 2.19 -0.99 8.95
C VAL A 5 2.85 -0.72 10.31
N THR A 6 2.00 -0.70 11.33
CA THR A 6 2.39 -0.56 12.74
C THR A 6 1.25 -1.01 13.65
N ASP A 7 1.60 -1.44 14.86
CA ASP A 7 0.72 -1.67 16.00
C ASP A 7 0.70 -0.50 17.01
N GLU A 8 1.48 0.55 16.75
CA GLU A 8 1.63 1.71 17.61
C GLU A 8 1.14 3.01 16.92
N ALA A 9 0.45 3.87 17.66
CA ALA A 9 0.13 5.20 17.16
C ALA A 9 1.42 6.02 16.92
N PHE A 10 1.43 6.79 15.85
CA PHE A 10 2.51 7.68 15.39
C PHE A 10 3.81 6.99 14.97
N LYS A 11 3.81 5.67 14.78
CA LYS A 11 4.99 4.90 14.36
C LYS A 11 4.97 4.43 12.90
N GLY A 12 3.77 4.22 12.36
CA GLY A 12 3.56 3.73 11.00
C GLY A 12 3.52 4.82 9.93
N ASN A 13 2.98 4.46 8.76
CA ASN A 13 2.68 5.43 7.71
C ASN A 13 1.32 6.10 8.01
N PRO A 14 1.26 7.43 8.24
CA PRO A 14 0.01 8.14 8.45
C PRO A 14 -0.79 8.21 7.15
N THR A 15 -1.91 7.50 7.11
CA THR A 15 -2.75 7.33 5.92
C THR A 15 -4.11 8.00 6.11
N PRO A 16 -4.36 9.17 5.49
CA PRO A 16 -5.70 9.71 5.33
C PRO A 16 -6.52 8.80 4.43
N VAL A 17 -7.68 8.37 4.89
CA VAL A 17 -8.60 7.53 4.13
C VAL A 17 -9.99 8.16 4.18
N PHE A 18 -10.55 8.38 3.00
CA PHE A 18 -11.90 8.86 2.78
C PHE A 18 -12.76 7.72 2.27
N LEU A 19 -13.67 7.24 3.13
CA LEU A 19 -14.73 6.33 2.73
C LEU A 19 -15.84 7.15 2.05
N LEU A 20 -15.91 7.08 0.73
CA LEU A 20 -16.95 7.71 -0.09
C LEU A 20 -18.12 6.73 -0.24
N ASP A 21 -18.89 6.59 0.84
CA ASP A 21 -20.10 5.77 0.88
C ASP A 21 -21.26 6.63 1.41
N GLY A 22 -22.30 6.79 0.59
CA GLY A 22 -23.49 7.55 0.96
C GLY A 22 -24.20 6.98 2.19
N ALA A 23 -24.21 5.65 2.34
CA ALA A 23 -24.94 4.95 3.40
C ALA A 23 -24.39 5.26 4.80
N HIS A 24 -23.07 5.42 4.94
CA HIS A 24 -22.41 5.71 6.21
C HIS A 24 -22.30 7.20 6.53
N GLN A 25 -22.61 8.09 5.57
CA GLN A 25 -22.47 9.54 5.74
C GLN A 25 -23.80 10.28 5.97
N GLY A 26 -24.94 9.58 5.97
CA GLY A 26 -26.26 10.20 6.15
C GLY A 26 -26.70 11.03 4.93
N VAL A 27 -26.14 10.73 3.77
CA VAL A 27 -26.47 11.30 2.44
C VAL A 27 -27.19 10.25 1.59
N ALA A 28 -27.92 10.66 0.56
CA ALA A 28 -28.73 9.75 -0.24
C ALA A 28 -27.86 8.67 -0.95
N GLU A 29 -28.34 7.43 -1.05
CA GLU A 29 -27.64 6.29 -1.69
C GLU A 29 -27.10 6.56 -3.11
N GLY A 30 -27.57 7.61 -3.79
CA GLY A 30 -27.09 8.02 -5.11
C GLY A 30 -25.80 8.85 -5.11
N GLU A 31 -25.43 9.44 -3.97
CA GLU A 31 -24.24 10.28 -3.82
C GLU A 31 -22.98 9.40 -3.73
N PHE A 32 -21.91 9.76 -4.43
CA PHE A 32 -20.71 8.94 -4.59
C PHE A 32 -20.89 7.60 -5.31
N THR A 33 -21.93 7.43 -6.13
CA THR A 33 -21.99 6.38 -7.17
C THR A 33 -21.08 6.67 -8.38
N VAL A 34 -20.52 7.89 -8.45
CA VAL A 34 -19.39 8.29 -9.30
C VAL A 34 -18.28 8.92 -8.44
N TRP A 35 -17.06 9.00 -8.96
CA TRP A 35 -15.97 9.72 -8.29
C TRP A 35 -16.24 11.23 -8.27
N PRO A 36 -15.84 11.95 -7.21
CA PRO A 36 -15.66 13.39 -7.27
C PRO A 36 -14.65 13.77 -8.38
N ASP A 37 -14.69 15.02 -8.83
CA ASP A 37 -13.75 15.53 -9.82
C ASP A 37 -12.30 15.33 -9.36
N ASP A 38 -11.43 14.94 -10.28
CA ASP A 38 -10.01 14.68 -10.00
C ASP A 38 -9.31 15.88 -9.35
N LEU A 39 -9.70 17.10 -9.74
CA LEU A 39 -9.18 18.35 -9.15
C LEU A 39 -9.54 18.48 -7.67
N VAL A 40 -10.73 18.00 -7.25
CA VAL A 40 -11.15 18.01 -5.85
C VAL A 40 -10.36 16.97 -5.06
N LEU A 41 -10.25 15.73 -5.58
CA LEU A 41 -9.47 14.67 -4.93
C LEU A 41 -8.00 15.09 -4.76
N GLN A 42 -7.41 15.67 -5.81
CA GLN A 42 -6.03 16.16 -5.77
C GLN A 42 -5.86 17.34 -4.80
N ALA A 43 -6.84 18.25 -4.72
CA ALA A 43 -6.80 19.36 -3.77
C ALA A 43 -6.86 18.87 -2.32
N VAL A 44 -7.72 17.88 -2.03
CA VAL A 44 -7.78 17.24 -0.71
C VAL A 44 -6.46 16.56 -0.35
N ALA A 45 -5.86 15.80 -1.28
CA ALA A 45 -4.57 15.16 -1.06
C ALA A 45 -3.45 16.17 -0.77
N ARG A 46 -3.46 17.31 -1.48
CA ARG A 46 -2.52 18.41 -1.24
C ARG A 46 -2.72 19.06 0.12
N GLU A 47 -3.96 19.25 0.55
CA GLU A 47 -4.30 19.85 1.85
C GLU A 47 -3.84 18.97 3.02
N PHE A 48 -4.00 17.65 2.92
CA PHE A 48 -3.53 16.71 3.96
C PHE A 48 -2.00 16.61 4.03
N ASN A 49 -1.32 16.84 2.90
CA ASN A 49 0.14 16.83 2.80
C ASN A 49 0.80 15.60 3.46
N GLN A 50 0.18 14.43 3.29
CA GLN A 50 0.74 13.13 3.67
C GLN A 50 1.35 12.46 2.44
N SER A 51 2.09 11.35 2.62
CA SER A 51 2.70 10.63 1.50
C SER A 51 1.64 10.23 0.46
N GLU A 52 0.51 9.69 0.92
CA GLU A 52 -0.64 9.37 0.08
C GLU A 52 -1.95 9.61 0.83
N THR A 53 -2.94 10.16 0.14
CA THR A 53 -4.34 10.28 0.57
C THR A 53 -5.19 9.31 -0.25
N ILE A 54 -6.00 8.52 0.46
CA ILE A 54 -6.74 7.41 -0.11
C ILE A 54 -8.22 7.74 -0.18
N PHE A 55 -8.83 7.48 -1.34
CA PHE A 55 -10.27 7.55 -1.53
C PHE A 55 -10.76 6.17 -1.92
N VAL A 56 -11.78 5.69 -1.23
CA VAL A 56 -12.36 4.38 -1.48
C VAL A 56 -13.87 4.48 -1.53
N ARG A 57 -14.48 3.70 -2.42
CA ARG A 57 -15.92 3.63 -2.62
C ARG A 57 -16.33 2.22 -2.98
N LEU A 58 -17.61 1.90 -2.80
CA LEU A 58 -18.15 0.63 -3.28
C LEU A 58 -18.17 0.58 -4.82
N ASP A 59 -17.82 -0.59 -5.35
CA ASP A 59 -17.96 -0.91 -6.78
C ASP A 59 -19.40 -1.36 -7.04
N HIS A 60 -20.28 -0.41 -7.34
CA HIS A 60 -21.65 -0.70 -7.76
C HIS A 60 -21.63 -1.18 -9.23
N GLU A 61 -21.29 -2.45 -9.47
CA GLU A 61 -21.50 -3.04 -10.81
C GLU A 61 -22.98 -2.86 -11.19
N GLY A 62 -23.21 -2.20 -12.33
CA GLY A 62 -24.46 -1.49 -12.61
C GLY A 62 -25.75 -2.31 -12.48
N LYS A 63 -26.74 -1.74 -11.79
CA LYS A 63 -28.19 -1.98 -11.95
C LYS A 63 -28.72 -1.70 -13.39
N LYS A 64 -27.87 -1.67 -14.42
CA LYS A 64 -28.22 -1.46 -15.82
C LYS A 64 -27.75 -2.62 -16.69
N ARG A 65 -28.54 -3.70 -16.67
CA ARG A 65 -28.70 -4.67 -17.78
C ARG A 65 -29.84 -5.65 -17.47
N ASN A 66 -31.00 -5.13 -17.10
CA ASN A 66 -32.27 -5.87 -17.11
C ASN A 66 -33.38 -4.87 -17.38
N GLY A 67 -33.59 -4.60 -18.65
CA GLY A 67 -34.50 -3.60 -19.20
C GLY A 67 -34.00 -3.28 -20.59
N ASP A 68 -34.83 -3.55 -21.60
CA ASP A 68 -34.55 -3.42 -23.04
C ASP A 68 -33.91 -4.65 -23.72
N HIS A 69 -34.56 -5.80 -23.57
CA HIS A 69 -34.59 -6.80 -24.65
C HIS A 69 -36.04 -7.22 -24.93
N GLU A 70 -36.80 -6.28 -25.51
CA GLU A 70 -37.81 -6.62 -26.49
C GLU A 70 -37.57 -5.77 -27.73
N ARG A 71 -37.47 -6.44 -28.89
CA ARG A 71 -37.32 -5.94 -30.27
C ARG A 71 -35.90 -5.56 -30.68
N ASP A 72 -35.21 -6.51 -31.33
CA ASP A 72 -35.20 -6.56 -32.79
C ASP A 72 -34.29 -7.71 -33.29
N GLU A 73 -34.94 -8.78 -33.76
CA GLU A 73 -34.31 -9.71 -34.70
C GLU A 73 -34.21 -9.03 -36.07
N LYS A 74 -32.99 -8.78 -36.54
CA LYS A 74 -32.51 -9.21 -37.89
C LYS A 74 -31.12 -8.69 -38.23
N SER A 75 -30.25 -9.64 -38.56
CA SER A 75 -29.24 -9.58 -39.64
C SER A 75 -28.12 -8.53 -39.55
N SER A 76 -26.90 -8.97 -39.21
CA SER A 76 -25.77 -9.02 -40.17
C SER A 76 -24.51 -9.64 -39.54
N LYS A 77 -23.78 -10.39 -40.37
CA LYS A 77 -22.59 -11.19 -40.06
C LYS A 77 -21.31 -10.35 -40.07
N GLU A 78 -20.27 -10.89 -39.39
CA GLU A 78 -18.82 -10.60 -39.50
C GLU A 78 -18.38 -9.21 -38.99
N ASN A 79 -17.46 -9.06 -38.03
CA ASN A 79 -16.08 -9.55 -38.01
C ASN A 79 -15.46 -9.40 -36.61
N GLY A 80 -14.49 -10.26 -36.29
CA GLY A 80 -14.02 -10.50 -34.93
C GLY A 80 -13.08 -9.44 -34.32
N LEU A 81 -13.27 -9.22 -33.02
CA LEU A 81 -12.20 -9.13 -32.04
C LEU A 81 -12.81 -9.35 -30.64
N ARG A 82 -12.86 -10.61 -30.18
CA ARG A 82 -13.22 -10.91 -28.78
C ARG A 82 -12.09 -10.39 -27.90
N ARG A 83 -12.29 -9.23 -27.27
CA ARG A 83 -11.49 -8.81 -26.11
C ARG A 83 -11.80 -9.82 -24.99
N LEU A 84 -10.92 -10.80 -24.84
CA LEU A 84 -10.95 -11.75 -23.72
C LEU A 84 -10.70 -10.95 -22.45
N THR A 85 -11.76 -10.62 -21.71
CA THR A 85 -11.62 -10.40 -20.28
C THR A 85 -11.30 -11.75 -19.65
N PRO A 86 -10.27 -11.87 -18.79
CA PRO A 86 -10.07 -13.08 -18.02
C PRO A 86 -11.34 -13.31 -17.19
N ARG A 87 -12.09 -14.36 -17.50
CA ARG A 87 -13.08 -14.90 -16.57
C ARG A 87 -12.27 -15.56 -15.46
N ASP A 88 -12.23 -14.92 -14.29
CA ASP A 88 -11.80 -15.57 -13.06
C ASP A 88 -12.76 -16.74 -12.78
N SER A 89 -12.39 -17.93 -13.23
CA SER A 89 -13.15 -19.16 -13.05
C SER A 89 -12.70 -19.86 -11.76
N ASN A 90 -12.68 -19.14 -10.64
CA ASN A 90 -12.52 -19.74 -9.32
C ASN A 90 -13.85 -19.66 -8.54
N PRO A 91 -14.59 -20.78 -8.39
CA PRO A 91 -15.91 -20.81 -7.75
C PRO A 91 -15.89 -20.53 -6.24
N ASP A 92 -14.72 -20.50 -5.58
CA ASP A 92 -14.58 -20.16 -4.15
C ASP A 92 -14.64 -18.65 -3.86
N LYS A 93 -14.71 -17.78 -4.88
CA LYS A 93 -14.64 -16.31 -4.75
C LYS A 93 -16.00 -15.60 -4.91
N ALA A 94 -17.10 -16.28 -4.60
CA ALA A 94 -18.48 -15.74 -4.71
C ALA A 94 -18.85 -14.76 -3.57
N ASP A 95 -18.06 -14.67 -2.50
CA ASP A 95 -18.39 -13.95 -1.27
C ASP A 95 -17.41 -12.79 -0.97
N CYS A 96 -17.15 -11.94 -1.96
CA CYS A 96 -16.20 -10.83 -1.86
C CYS A 96 -16.87 -9.48 -2.15
N THR A 97 -16.67 -8.50 -1.25
CA THR A 97 -17.15 -7.13 -1.47
C THR A 97 -16.11 -6.34 -2.26
N ARG A 98 -16.54 -5.71 -3.36
CA ARG A 98 -15.67 -5.00 -4.30
C ARG A 98 -15.66 -3.50 -4.03
N TYR A 99 -14.48 -2.92 -4.03
CA TYR A 99 -14.24 -1.50 -3.83
C TYR A 99 -13.37 -0.95 -4.95
N LEU A 100 -13.65 0.28 -5.36
CA LEU A 100 -12.73 1.05 -6.19
C LEU A 100 -11.89 1.93 -5.26
N ILE A 101 -10.58 1.98 -5.50
CA ILE A 101 -9.64 2.75 -4.68
C ILE A 101 -8.76 3.65 -5.56
N ARG A 102 -8.55 4.88 -5.10
CA ARG A 102 -7.66 5.86 -5.71
C ARG A 102 -6.70 6.39 -4.66
N SER A 103 -5.44 6.56 -5.06
CA SER A 103 -4.35 6.97 -4.16
C SER A 103 -3.72 8.22 -4.73
N PHE A 104 -3.59 9.27 -3.93
CA PHE A 104 -3.05 10.55 -4.38
C PHE A 104 -1.92 11.00 -3.46
N THR A 105 -0.75 11.26 -4.03
CA THR A 105 0.25 12.11 -3.38
C THR A 105 -0.23 13.57 -3.40
N PRO A 106 0.45 14.50 -2.72
CA PRO A 106 0.15 15.93 -2.82
C PRO A 106 0.26 16.51 -4.25
N TYR A 107 0.92 15.77 -5.15
CA TYR A 107 1.28 16.23 -6.49
C TYR A 107 0.52 15.55 -7.63
N LYS A 108 0.20 14.26 -7.47
CA LYS A 108 -0.42 13.43 -8.52
C LYS A 108 -1.12 12.19 -7.96
N GLU A 109 -1.97 11.60 -8.77
CA GLU A 109 -2.50 10.24 -8.54
C GLU A 109 -1.41 9.17 -8.76
N GLU A 110 -1.33 8.20 -7.86
CA GLU A 110 -0.49 7.03 -7.97
C GLU A 110 -1.34 5.80 -8.35
N PRO A 111 -0.86 4.94 -9.27
CA PRO A 111 -1.63 3.79 -9.73
C PRO A 111 -1.83 2.72 -8.65
N PHE A 112 -1.01 2.74 -7.59
CA PHE A 112 -1.03 1.75 -6.52
C PHE A 112 -0.41 2.29 -5.23
N CYS A 113 -1.06 2.03 -4.09
CA CYS A 113 -0.51 2.29 -2.76
C CYS A 113 -0.90 1.16 -1.79
N GLY A 114 0.07 0.28 -1.47
CA GLY A 114 -0.18 -0.90 -0.63
C GLY A 114 -0.60 -0.58 0.80
N HIS A 115 0.10 0.36 1.47
CA HIS A 115 -0.28 0.77 2.83
C HIS A 115 -1.63 1.52 2.83
N GLY A 116 -1.94 2.22 1.73
CA GLY A 116 -3.24 2.83 1.51
C GLY A 116 -4.39 1.83 1.53
N ILE A 117 -4.18 0.67 0.89
CA ILE A 117 -5.13 -0.45 0.91
C ILE A 117 -5.25 -1.04 2.32
N VAL A 118 -4.15 -1.17 3.09
CA VAL A 118 -4.21 -1.56 4.51
C VAL A 118 -5.11 -0.60 5.29
N GLY A 119 -4.92 0.71 5.14
CA GLY A 119 -5.74 1.72 5.82
C GLY A 119 -7.22 1.68 5.42
N ALA A 120 -7.51 1.50 4.13
CA ALA A 120 -8.88 1.35 3.63
C ALA A 120 -9.55 0.08 4.16
N ALA A 121 -8.87 -1.07 4.07
CA ALA A 121 -9.34 -2.34 4.59
C ALA A 121 -9.59 -2.29 6.10
N TYR A 122 -8.68 -1.67 6.87
CA TYR A 122 -8.82 -1.46 8.31
C TYR A 122 -10.14 -0.75 8.67
N LEU A 123 -10.51 0.30 7.93
CA LEU A 123 -11.74 1.06 8.18
C LEU A 123 -12.99 0.34 7.68
N LEU A 124 -12.91 -0.34 6.54
CA LEU A 124 -14.04 -1.09 5.98
C LEU A 124 -14.37 -2.34 6.79
N ALA A 125 -13.36 -2.96 7.41
CA ALA A 125 -13.55 -4.05 8.37
C ALA A 125 -14.45 -3.64 9.56
N ARG A 126 -14.37 -2.38 10.01
CA ARG A 126 -15.25 -1.84 11.06
C ARG A 126 -16.72 -1.82 10.65
N SER A 127 -17.01 -1.39 9.42
CA SER A 127 -18.40 -1.27 8.94
C SER A 127 -19.15 -2.60 8.96
N ALA A 128 -18.42 -3.71 8.99
CA ALA A 128 -18.97 -5.06 9.05
C ALA A 128 -19.15 -5.62 10.49
N GLU A 129 -18.89 -4.83 11.54
CA GLU A 129 -19.10 -5.24 12.95
C GLU A 129 -20.56 -5.04 13.43
N GLY A 130 -21.47 -4.55 12.56
CA GLY A 130 -22.91 -4.34 12.84
C GLY A 130 -23.90 -5.12 11.93
N ASP A 131 -23.40 -5.96 11.02
CA ASP A 131 -24.18 -6.81 10.09
C ASP A 131 -23.43 -8.18 9.99
N PRO A 132 -24.05 -9.30 9.54
CA PRO A 132 -23.52 -10.65 9.75
C PRO A 132 -22.13 -10.85 9.08
N PRO A 133 -21.35 -11.87 9.50
CA PRO A 133 -19.90 -11.83 9.61
C PRO A 133 -19.24 -11.22 8.39
N VAL A 134 -18.26 -10.32 8.61
CA VAL A 134 -17.38 -9.75 7.59
C VAL A 134 -17.12 -10.83 6.54
N ARG A 135 -17.73 -10.68 5.36
CA ARG A 135 -17.40 -11.54 4.22
C ARG A 135 -15.88 -11.54 4.10
N ALA A 136 -15.28 -12.73 4.06
CA ALA A 136 -13.88 -12.94 4.42
C ALA A 136 -12.86 -12.08 3.64
N THR A 137 -13.26 -11.54 2.48
CA THR A 137 -12.35 -10.85 1.56
C THR A 137 -12.94 -9.54 1.01
N MET A 138 -12.18 -8.46 1.11
CA MET A 138 -12.40 -7.18 0.43
C MET A 138 -11.53 -7.13 -0.82
N ARG A 139 -12.12 -6.90 -2.00
CA ARG A 139 -11.38 -6.77 -3.26
C ARG A 139 -11.30 -5.31 -3.68
N PHE A 140 -10.10 -4.79 -3.80
CA PHE A 140 -9.82 -3.44 -4.24
C PHE A 140 -9.37 -3.45 -5.70
N GLN A 141 -10.01 -2.62 -6.52
CA GLN A 141 -9.58 -2.32 -7.87
C GLN A 141 -9.01 -0.90 -7.92
N THR A 142 -7.74 -0.80 -8.28
CA THR A 142 -7.04 0.49 -8.44
C THR A 142 -7.28 1.11 -9.81
N VAL A 143 -7.02 2.42 -9.95
CA VAL A 143 -7.02 3.11 -11.25
C VAL A 143 -6.00 2.51 -12.24
N GLY A 144 -4.90 1.94 -11.73
CA GLY A 144 -3.88 1.26 -12.52
C GLY A 144 -4.29 -0.14 -13.01
N GLY A 145 -5.51 -0.59 -12.69
CA GLY A 145 -5.99 -1.92 -13.06
C GLY A 145 -5.44 -3.05 -12.18
N ILE A 146 -4.67 -2.73 -11.14
CA ILE A 146 -4.20 -3.69 -10.14
C ILE A 146 -5.38 -4.05 -9.24
N VAL A 147 -5.58 -5.35 -9.04
CA VAL A 147 -6.60 -5.92 -8.17
C VAL A 147 -5.92 -6.56 -6.97
N VAL A 148 -6.33 -6.15 -5.77
CA VAL A 148 -5.80 -6.64 -4.49
C VAL A 148 -6.94 -7.22 -3.67
N ASP A 149 -6.78 -8.47 -3.24
CA ASP A 149 -7.63 -9.06 -2.23
C ASP A 149 -7.01 -8.76 -0.86
N ALA A 150 -7.83 -8.26 0.07
CA ALA A 150 -7.42 -7.98 1.45
C ALA A 150 -8.38 -8.64 2.45
N GLN A 151 -7.83 -9.13 3.56
CA GLN A 151 -8.59 -9.83 4.60
C GLN A 151 -8.11 -9.39 5.98
N VAL A 152 -9.02 -9.40 6.96
CA VAL A 152 -8.64 -9.20 8.37
C VAL A 152 -8.07 -10.52 8.88
N ARG A 153 -6.93 -10.48 9.56
CA ARG A 153 -6.39 -11.67 10.21
C ARG A 153 -7.31 -12.11 11.37
N PRO A 154 -7.72 -13.39 11.43
CA PRO A 154 -8.69 -13.88 12.41
C PRO A 154 -8.32 -13.64 13.88
N ASP A 155 -7.02 -13.69 14.20
CA ASP A 155 -6.54 -13.64 15.58
C ASP A 155 -6.63 -12.23 16.20
N ASP A 156 -6.86 -11.19 15.39
CA ASP A 156 -6.67 -9.78 15.80
C ASP A 156 -7.97 -8.97 15.93
N HIS A 157 -9.15 -9.59 15.76
CA HIS A 157 -10.43 -8.87 15.69
C HIS A 157 -10.75 -7.98 16.92
N ASN A 158 -10.16 -8.27 18.09
CA ASN A 158 -10.35 -7.52 19.33
C ASN A 158 -9.03 -7.08 19.99
N ALA A 159 -7.91 -7.16 19.26
CA ALA A 159 -6.62 -6.72 19.81
C ALA A 159 -6.68 -5.21 20.10
N ARG A 160 -6.09 -4.78 21.22
CA ARG A 160 -5.96 -3.36 21.57
C ARG A 160 -4.51 -3.01 21.79
N ILE A 161 -4.18 -1.75 21.53
CA ILE A 161 -2.86 -1.19 21.81
C ILE A 161 -2.62 -1.25 23.32
N ASP A 162 -1.50 -1.84 23.74
CA ASP A 162 -1.13 -2.03 25.16
C ASP A 162 0.23 -1.36 25.47
N HIS A 163 0.47 -0.17 24.91
CA HIS A 163 1.73 0.57 25.08
C HIS A 163 1.66 1.69 26.12
N GLY A 164 0.65 1.67 27.00
CA GLY A 164 0.44 2.71 28.02
C GLY A 164 -0.19 4.02 27.51
N ASP A 165 -0.69 4.02 26.26
CA ASP A 165 -1.40 5.15 25.69
C ASP A 165 -2.72 5.42 26.44
N ARG A 166 -2.98 6.70 26.75
CA ARG A 166 -4.26 7.12 27.33
C ARG A 166 -5.33 7.12 26.25
N VAL A 167 -5.98 5.99 26.04
CA VAL A 167 -7.21 5.94 25.24
C VAL A 167 -8.35 6.47 26.11
N ASP A 168 -8.89 7.64 25.79
CA ASP A 168 -10.13 8.09 26.42
C ASP A 168 -11.24 7.14 26.00
N HIS A 169 -11.72 6.33 26.94
CA HIS A 169 -12.79 5.36 26.71
C HIS A 169 -14.13 6.01 26.34
N ASN A 170 -14.25 7.35 26.44
CA ASN A 170 -15.40 8.12 25.94
C ASN A 170 -15.28 8.53 24.47
N LEU A 171 -14.10 8.43 23.84
CA LEU A 171 -13.98 8.48 22.39
C LEU A 171 -14.57 7.16 21.84
N GLY A 172 -15.35 7.23 20.76
CA GLY A 172 -16.12 6.09 20.24
C GLY A 172 -15.35 4.78 20.06
N CYS A 173 -16.08 3.68 19.89
CA CYS A 173 -15.69 2.28 20.14
C CYS A 173 -14.34 1.76 19.58
N ASP A 174 -13.73 2.36 18.56
CA ASP A 174 -12.57 1.78 17.85
C ASP A 174 -11.24 2.54 17.99
N TYR A 175 -11.16 3.55 18.85
CA TYR A 175 -9.85 4.09 19.22
C TYR A 175 -9.07 3.04 20.05
N GLY A 176 -7.81 2.85 19.68
CA GLY A 176 -6.94 1.84 20.29
C GLY A 176 -7.27 0.39 19.90
N VAL A 177 -8.11 0.15 18.89
CA VAL A 177 -8.29 -1.19 18.30
C VAL A 177 -7.17 -1.41 17.27
N LEU A 178 -6.53 -2.55 17.36
CA LEU A 178 -5.52 -3.02 16.43
C LEU A 178 -6.18 -4.00 15.46
N ARG A 179 -5.90 -3.87 14.16
CA ARG A 179 -6.26 -4.91 13.20
C ARG A 179 -5.11 -5.14 12.23
N THR A 180 -4.78 -6.41 11.99
CA THR A 180 -3.80 -6.79 10.96
C THR A 180 -4.51 -7.18 9.68
N MET A 181 -4.19 -6.48 8.60
CA MET A 181 -4.70 -6.77 7.27
C MET A 181 -3.69 -7.63 6.51
N GLU A 182 -4.15 -8.73 5.94
CA GLU A 182 -3.42 -9.52 4.97
C GLU A 182 -3.80 -9.06 3.55
N LEU A 183 -2.81 -8.72 2.73
CA LEU A 183 -2.96 -8.26 1.35
C LEU A 183 -2.18 -9.16 0.40
N GLU A 184 -2.79 -9.57 -0.70
CA GLU A 184 -2.07 -10.19 -1.83
C GLU A 184 -1.72 -9.12 -2.88
N ILE A 185 -0.45 -8.78 -3.00
CA ILE A 185 0.04 -7.72 -3.91
C ILE A 185 0.93 -8.29 -5.02
N PRO A 186 0.94 -7.70 -6.23
CA PRO A 186 1.82 -8.17 -7.31
C PRO A 186 3.29 -8.02 -6.89
N ALA A 187 4.09 -9.06 -7.10
CA ALA A 187 5.53 -9.02 -6.93
C ALA A 187 6.19 -8.18 -8.05
N GLN A 188 7.28 -7.51 -7.73
CA GLN A 188 8.11 -6.72 -8.65
C GLN A 188 9.58 -7.00 -8.34
N PRO A 189 10.06 -8.21 -8.65
CA PRO A 189 11.42 -8.62 -8.34
C PRO A 189 12.45 -7.74 -9.05
N VAL A 190 13.67 -7.69 -8.50
CA VAL A 190 14.82 -7.10 -9.18
C VAL A 190 15.09 -7.86 -10.47
N ASP A 191 15.16 -7.14 -11.59
CA ASP A 191 15.38 -7.69 -12.93
C ASP A 191 16.61 -7.08 -13.64
N GLU A 192 17.16 -5.98 -13.12
CA GLU A 192 18.40 -5.36 -13.57
C GLU A 192 19.42 -5.29 -12.42
N TRP A 193 20.67 -5.67 -12.67
CA TRP A 193 21.72 -5.72 -11.65
C TRP A 193 22.92 -4.86 -12.00
N PHE A 194 23.43 -4.13 -11.02
CA PHE A 194 24.59 -3.24 -11.12
C PHE A 194 25.72 -3.60 -10.15
N THR A 195 25.62 -4.72 -9.45
CA THR A 195 26.58 -5.12 -8.40
C THR A 195 28.05 -5.13 -8.87
N GLU A 196 28.28 -5.45 -10.15
CA GLU A 196 29.61 -5.49 -10.78
C GLU A 196 30.09 -4.12 -11.28
N ASP A 197 29.25 -3.08 -11.29
CA ASP A 197 29.66 -1.71 -11.59
C ASP A 197 30.36 -1.10 -10.37
N LEU A 198 31.68 -1.30 -10.32
CA LEU A 198 32.53 -0.80 -9.24
C LEU A 198 32.47 0.73 -9.10
N LYS A 199 32.25 1.47 -10.20
CA LYS A 199 32.19 2.93 -10.16
C LYS A 199 30.87 3.39 -9.53
N LEU A 200 29.75 2.78 -9.92
CA LEU A 200 28.46 3.05 -9.29
C LEU A 200 28.49 2.67 -7.80
N ARG A 201 29.03 1.49 -7.47
CA ARG A 201 29.17 1.02 -6.08
C ARG A 201 29.98 2.00 -5.22
N GLN A 202 31.10 2.51 -5.74
CA GLN A 202 31.90 3.55 -5.08
C GLN A 202 31.10 4.85 -4.91
N THR A 203 30.34 5.25 -5.94
CA THR A 203 29.56 6.50 -5.92
C THR A 203 28.45 6.44 -4.86
N ILE A 204 27.69 5.35 -4.82
CA ILE A 204 26.67 5.09 -3.79
C ILE A 204 27.28 5.04 -2.39
N ALA A 205 28.38 4.30 -2.21
CA ALA A 205 29.07 4.21 -0.92
C ALA A 205 29.54 5.59 -0.43
N THR A 206 30.04 6.43 -1.35
CA THR A 206 30.47 7.80 -1.04
C THR A 206 29.28 8.67 -0.61
N ALA A 207 28.14 8.57 -1.30
CA ALA A 207 26.92 9.30 -0.94
C ALA A 207 26.36 8.87 0.44
N LEU A 208 26.57 7.61 0.82
CA LEU A 208 26.17 7.06 2.12
C LEU A 208 27.23 7.25 3.22
N GLY A 209 28.44 7.72 2.89
CA GLY A 209 29.54 7.87 3.84
C GLY A 209 30.08 6.55 4.40
N ILE A 210 30.04 5.47 3.63
CA ILE A 210 30.47 4.11 4.03
C ILE A 210 31.59 3.57 3.13
N GLU A 211 32.20 2.45 3.53
CA GLU A 211 33.17 1.76 2.68
C GLU A 211 32.48 1.06 1.50
N THR A 212 33.11 1.05 0.34
CA THR A 212 32.55 0.41 -0.87
C THR A 212 32.31 -1.09 -0.71
N ALA A 213 33.13 -1.76 0.11
CA ALA A 213 32.95 -3.17 0.44
C ALA A 213 31.66 -3.43 1.26
N GLN A 214 31.11 -2.41 1.92
CA GLN A 214 29.88 -2.53 2.72
C GLN A 214 28.61 -2.39 1.87
N VAL A 215 28.68 -1.89 0.64
CA VAL A 215 27.60 -2.07 -0.35
C VAL A 215 27.75 -3.47 -0.89
N LEU A 216 26.80 -4.37 -0.69
CA LEU A 216 26.89 -5.78 -1.08
C LEU A 216 26.28 -6.07 -2.45
N ALA A 217 25.14 -5.45 -2.74
CA ALA A 217 24.43 -5.62 -4.00
C ALA A 217 23.73 -4.33 -4.43
N LEU A 218 23.62 -4.15 -5.74
CA LEU A 218 22.85 -3.08 -6.37
C LEU A 218 21.98 -3.69 -7.45
N GLY A 219 20.68 -3.46 -7.37
CA GLY A 219 19.73 -3.95 -8.36
C GLY A 219 18.50 -3.07 -8.46
N ARG A 220 17.77 -3.15 -9.57
CA ARG A 220 16.58 -2.36 -9.82
C ARG A 220 15.47 -3.25 -10.39
N ASN A 221 14.22 -2.90 -10.09
CA ASN A 221 13.05 -3.55 -10.67
C ASN A 221 12.45 -2.71 -11.81
N ALA A 222 11.44 -3.25 -12.49
CA ALA A 222 10.69 -2.57 -13.55
C ALA A 222 9.97 -1.27 -13.11
N LEU A 223 9.75 -1.06 -11.81
CA LEU A 223 9.20 0.20 -11.25
C LEU A 223 10.26 1.27 -11.02
N MET A 224 11.51 1.00 -11.38
CA MET A 224 12.67 1.85 -11.19
C MET A 224 13.05 2.06 -9.71
N ASP A 225 12.69 1.14 -8.83
CA ASP A 225 13.11 1.15 -7.43
C ASP A 225 14.50 0.47 -7.32
N LEU A 226 15.49 1.24 -6.88
CA LEU A 226 16.88 0.77 -6.69
C LEU A 226 17.03 0.12 -5.31
N VAL A 227 17.28 -1.18 -5.28
CA VAL A 227 17.69 -1.93 -4.09
C VAL A 227 19.20 -1.79 -3.87
N ILE A 228 19.57 -1.30 -2.70
CA ILE A 228 20.93 -1.13 -2.21
C ILE A 228 21.08 -2.03 -0.98
N GLU A 229 21.62 -3.23 -1.18
CA GLU A 229 21.92 -4.11 -0.05
C GLU A 229 23.23 -3.65 0.60
N LEU A 230 23.17 -3.37 1.90
CA LEU A 230 24.32 -3.09 2.73
C LEU A 230 24.67 -4.28 3.61
N SER A 231 25.93 -4.36 3.99
CA SER A 231 26.40 -5.34 4.96
C SER A 231 25.77 -5.10 6.34
N ALA A 232 25.48 -6.19 7.05
CA ALA A 232 24.75 -6.18 8.32
C ALA A 232 25.50 -5.48 9.48
N ASP A 233 26.79 -5.18 9.31
CA ASP A 233 27.59 -4.37 10.23
C ASP A 233 27.29 -2.86 10.12
N VAL A 234 26.75 -2.39 8.99
CA VAL A 234 26.34 -0.99 8.82
C VAL A 234 25.02 -0.72 9.55
N ASP A 235 25.06 0.16 10.54
CA ASP A 235 23.84 0.67 11.18
C ASP A 235 23.27 1.85 10.40
N PHE A 236 22.40 1.57 9.42
CA PHE A 236 21.77 2.64 8.66
C PHE A 236 20.47 3.16 9.27
N SER A 237 20.12 2.83 10.52
CA SER A 237 18.91 3.40 11.14
C SER A 237 18.95 4.92 11.22
N ALA A 238 17.80 5.58 11.16
CA ALA A 238 17.72 7.04 11.28
C ALA A 238 18.35 7.57 12.59
N ALA A 239 18.37 6.76 13.64
CA ALA A 239 19.02 7.10 14.92
C ALA A 239 20.56 7.03 14.90
N ARG A 240 21.15 6.43 13.86
CA ARG A 240 22.59 6.14 13.77
C ARG A 240 23.26 6.72 12.54
N MET A 241 22.51 6.89 11.45
CA MET A 241 23.02 7.37 10.18
C MET A 241 22.03 8.36 9.56
N GLU A 242 22.44 9.61 9.51
CA GLU A 242 21.79 10.61 8.66
C GLU A 242 22.19 10.33 7.21
N ILE A 243 21.21 10.35 6.30
CA ILE A 243 21.42 10.06 4.88
C ILE A 243 20.98 11.28 4.08
N ASP A 244 21.91 11.84 3.30
CA ASP A 244 21.60 12.87 2.34
C ASP A 244 20.83 12.26 1.17
N ALA A 245 19.50 12.37 1.23
CA ALA A 245 18.59 11.81 0.24
C ALA A 245 18.78 12.42 -1.16
N VAL A 246 19.25 13.68 -1.24
CA VAL A 246 19.53 14.34 -2.53
C VAL A 246 20.82 13.78 -3.12
N ALA A 247 21.89 13.69 -2.33
CA ALA A 247 23.15 13.11 -2.79
C ALA A 247 22.98 11.63 -3.21
N LEU A 248 22.18 10.85 -2.45
CA LEU A 248 21.87 9.46 -2.79
C LEU A 248 21.06 9.36 -4.10
N MET A 249 20.12 10.28 -4.32
CA MET A 249 19.36 10.37 -5.56
C MET A 249 20.27 10.72 -6.76
N GLU A 250 21.19 11.68 -6.60
CA GLU A 250 22.15 12.08 -7.63
C GLU A 250 23.18 10.98 -7.95
N ALA A 251 23.55 10.18 -6.95
CA ALA A 251 24.43 9.02 -7.10
C ALA A 251 23.76 7.81 -7.78
N SER A 252 22.43 7.78 -7.85
CA SER A 252 21.66 6.66 -8.38
C SER A 252 21.64 6.63 -9.91
N PRO A 253 21.42 5.45 -10.54
CA PRO A 253 21.25 5.36 -11.99
C PRO A 253 20.11 6.27 -12.50
N PRO A 254 20.22 6.81 -13.72
CA PRO A 254 19.17 7.65 -14.30
C PRO A 254 17.81 6.97 -14.31
N GLY A 255 16.76 7.76 -14.04
CA GLY A 255 15.38 7.29 -14.00
C GLY A 255 14.99 6.53 -12.73
N THR A 256 15.89 6.40 -11.74
CA THR A 256 15.56 5.80 -10.44
C THR A 256 14.43 6.56 -9.77
N ARG A 257 13.35 5.84 -9.43
CA ARG A 257 12.16 6.36 -8.75
C ARG A 257 12.36 6.45 -7.24
N SER A 258 12.91 5.40 -6.64
CA SER A 258 13.18 5.33 -5.20
C SER A 258 14.49 4.58 -4.91
N GLN A 259 15.13 4.89 -3.79
CA GLN A 259 16.30 4.18 -3.27
C GLN A 259 15.91 3.41 -2.01
N ILE A 260 16.02 2.09 -2.06
CA ILE A 260 15.69 1.15 -1.00
C ILE A 260 17.00 0.63 -0.41
N ILE A 261 17.39 1.16 0.73
CA ILE A 261 18.54 0.64 1.49
C ILE A 261 18.05 -0.53 2.33
N THR A 262 18.71 -1.67 2.26
CA THR A 262 18.30 -2.88 2.99
C THR A 262 19.49 -3.69 3.50
N SER A 263 19.29 -4.47 4.56
CA SER A 263 20.28 -5.45 5.04
C SER A 263 19.59 -6.56 5.84
N ALA A 264 20.34 -7.62 6.17
CA ALA A 264 19.89 -8.65 7.10
C ALA A 264 19.57 -8.03 8.48
N GLY A 265 18.44 -8.43 9.06
CA GLY A 265 17.79 -7.72 10.15
C GLY A 265 18.15 -8.22 11.55
N ALA A 266 19.11 -9.15 11.69
CA ALA A 266 19.39 -9.84 12.95
C ALA A 266 19.64 -8.89 14.13
N ARG A 267 20.31 -7.74 13.89
CA ARG A 267 20.53 -6.67 14.89
C ARG A 267 19.23 -6.15 15.51
N TYR A 268 18.15 -6.15 14.74
CA TYR A 268 16.84 -5.63 15.10
C TYR A 268 15.84 -6.72 15.49
N GLY A 269 16.27 -7.98 15.56
CA GLY A 269 15.40 -9.12 15.87
C GLY A 269 14.39 -9.45 14.76
N VAL A 270 14.67 -9.06 13.52
CA VAL A 270 13.84 -9.33 12.33
C VAL A 270 14.68 -9.95 11.23
N ASP A 271 14.07 -10.42 10.14
CA ASP A 271 14.79 -11.09 9.06
C ASP A 271 15.55 -10.11 8.17
N PHE A 272 14.95 -8.96 7.86
CA PHE A 272 15.60 -7.87 7.15
C PHE A 272 15.06 -6.51 7.57
N VAL A 273 15.85 -5.47 7.32
CA VAL A 273 15.46 -4.09 7.58
C VAL A 273 15.58 -3.23 6.34
N LYS A 274 14.88 -2.10 6.31
CA LYS A 274 14.94 -1.15 5.20
C LYS A 274 14.86 0.32 5.61
N ARG A 275 15.33 1.21 4.74
CA ARG A 275 14.97 2.63 4.64
C ARG A 275 14.70 2.95 3.18
N VAL A 276 13.79 3.90 2.93
CA VAL A 276 13.35 4.21 1.57
C VAL A 276 13.37 5.71 1.35
N PHE A 277 14.02 6.11 0.27
CA PHE A 277 14.12 7.49 -0.14
C PHE A 277 13.47 7.67 -1.51
N ALA A 278 12.70 8.73 -1.67
CA ALA A 278 12.07 9.09 -2.93
C ALA A 278 11.98 10.61 -3.01
N TYR A 279 12.18 11.14 -4.23
CA TYR A 279 12.06 12.57 -4.51
C TYR A 279 12.91 13.47 -3.59
N GLY A 280 14.09 13.00 -3.17
CA GLY A 280 15.01 13.74 -2.30
C GLY A 280 14.61 13.79 -0.83
N SER A 281 13.71 12.92 -0.37
CA SER A 281 13.30 12.81 1.03
C SER A 281 13.12 11.35 1.47
N GLU A 282 13.11 11.10 2.78
CA GLU A 282 12.82 9.78 3.32
C GLU A 282 11.30 9.55 3.46
N ASP A 283 10.80 8.47 2.86
CA ASP A 283 9.48 7.96 3.20
C ASP A 283 9.59 7.17 4.51
N GLN A 284 8.82 7.58 5.50
CA GLN A 284 8.95 7.07 6.86
C GLN A 284 8.38 5.65 7.02
N ALA A 285 7.50 5.18 6.13
CA ALA A 285 6.99 3.81 6.18
C ALA A 285 6.41 3.36 4.83
N THR A 286 7.22 2.63 4.05
CA THR A 286 6.89 2.38 2.64
C THR A 286 6.31 0.99 2.43
N GLY A 287 5.00 0.91 2.13
CA GLY A 287 4.33 -0.35 1.80
C GLY A 287 4.65 -0.91 0.42
N SER A 288 4.94 -0.06 -0.57
CA SER A 288 5.16 -0.51 -1.96
C SER A 288 6.41 -1.39 -2.09
N THR A 289 7.48 -1.11 -1.35
CA THR A 289 8.76 -1.83 -1.49
C THR A 289 8.72 -3.30 -1.05
N TYR A 290 7.63 -3.75 -0.43
CA TYR A 290 7.44 -5.18 -0.15
C TYR A 290 7.29 -6.01 -1.43
N CYS A 291 6.77 -5.46 -2.53
CA CYS A 291 6.68 -6.19 -3.80
C CYS A 291 8.06 -6.59 -4.36
N VAL A 292 9.11 -5.83 -4.03
CA VAL A 292 10.50 -6.12 -4.45
C VAL A 292 11.31 -6.82 -3.36
N LEU A 293 11.17 -6.42 -2.10
CA LEU A 293 11.99 -6.97 -1.01
C LEU A 293 11.56 -8.37 -0.55
N ILE A 294 10.28 -8.73 -0.65
CA ILE A 294 9.82 -10.08 -0.30
C ILE A 294 10.46 -11.14 -1.21
N PRO A 295 10.39 -11.05 -2.56
CA PRO A 295 11.05 -12.03 -3.41
C PRO A 295 12.59 -11.97 -3.26
N TYR A 296 13.17 -10.77 -3.08
CA TYR A 296 14.60 -10.59 -2.88
C TYR A 296 15.12 -11.35 -1.66
N TRP A 297 14.59 -11.04 -0.47
CA TRP A 297 15.03 -11.65 0.79
C TRP A 297 14.51 -13.07 0.96
N GLY A 298 13.36 -13.41 0.38
CA GLY A 298 12.85 -14.78 0.37
C GLY A 298 13.81 -15.73 -0.34
N ALA A 299 14.35 -15.31 -1.49
CA ALA A 299 15.40 -16.04 -2.18
C ALA A 299 16.73 -16.03 -1.42
N ALA A 300 17.17 -14.88 -0.91
CA ALA A 300 18.45 -14.77 -0.21
C ALA A 300 18.49 -15.59 1.11
N LEU A 301 17.40 -15.58 1.88
CA LEU A 301 17.29 -16.26 3.18
C LEU A 301 16.72 -17.68 3.09
N GLN A 302 16.26 -18.10 1.92
CA GLN A 302 15.55 -19.37 1.72
C GLN A 302 14.35 -19.51 2.67
N LYS A 303 13.58 -18.42 2.82
CA LYS A 303 12.42 -18.32 3.72
C LYS A 303 11.15 -17.94 2.96
N SER A 304 10.04 -18.57 3.33
CA SER A 304 8.71 -18.24 2.81
C SER A 304 7.95 -17.25 3.68
N SER A 305 8.35 -17.03 4.92
CA SER A 305 7.80 -16.03 5.83
C SER A 305 8.92 -15.33 6.58
N MET A 306 8.82 -14.02 6.70
CA MET A 306 9.86 -13.14 7.23
C MET A 306 9.23 -11.97 7.98
N LYS A 307 9.96 -11.45 8.96
CA LYS A 307 9.67 -10.20 9.66
C LYS A 307 10.53 -9.09 9.09
N VAL A 308 9.95 -7.91 8.95
CA VAL A 308 10.65 -6.74 8.40
C VAL A 308 10.37 -5.50 9.23
N LYS A 309 11.41 -4.68 9.38
CA LYS A 309 11.32 -3.38 10.03
C LYS A 309 11.86 -2.27 9.13
N GLN A 310 11.11 -1.18 9.00
CA GLN A 310 11.62 0.05 8.42
C GLN A 310 12.25 0.89 9.53
N VAL A 311 13.57 1.09 9.46
CA VAL A 311 14.35 1.74 10.52
C VAL A 311 14.52 3.24 10.28
N SER A 312 13.43 3.87 9.84
CA SER A 312 13.24 5.33 9.71
C SER A 312 12.99 5.99 11.08
N GLU A 313 12.70 7.30 11.14
CA GLU A 313 12.43 7.99 12.41
C GLU A 313 11.11 7.54 13.06
N ARG A 314 10.05 7.37 12.26
CA ARG A 314 8.75 6.89 12.79
C ARG A 314 8.80 5.41 13.18
N THR A 315 9.72 4.63 12.60
CA THR A 315 9.91 3.18 12.80
C THR A 315 8.63 2.36 12.59
N GLY A 316 8.48 1.76 11.41
CA GLY A 316 7.36 0.85 11.08
C GLY A 316 7.79 -0.62 10.99
N GLY A 317 6.83 -1.55 11.03
CA GLY A 317 7.08 -2.99 10.95
C GLY A 317 5.96 -3.75 10.26
N ALA A 318 6.30 -4.88 9.64
CA ALA A 318 5.32 -5.78 9.05
C ALA A 318 5.81 -7.24 9.11
N ASP A 319 4.84 -8.15 9.13
CA ASP A 319 5.10 -9.55 8.80
C ASP A 319 4.83 -9.72 7.30
N VAL A 320 5.70 -10.45 6.61
CA VAL A 320 5.59 -10.67 5.16
C VAL A 320 5.76 -12.13 4.83
N ALA A 321 5.11 -12.58 3.77
CA ALA A 321 5.22 -13.93 3.29
C ALA A 321 5.31 -13.99 1.76
N ASN A 322 6.23 -14.82 1.28
CA ASN A 322 6.33 -15.22 -0.11
C ASN A 322 5.42 -16.45 -0.36
N SER A 323 4.15 -16.31 -0.01
CA SER A 323 3.16 -17.40 -0.05
C SER A 323 1.80 -16.94 -0.59
N ALA A 324 1.80 -16.07 -1.60
CA ALA A 324 0.56 -15.69 -2.24
C ALA A 324 -0.06 -16.89 -2.97
N THR A 325 -1.38 -16.94 -3.03
CA THR A 325 -2.13 -18.02 -3.70
C THR A 325 -1.98 -17.98 -5.23
N ARG A 326 -1.41 -16.90 -5.76
CA ARG A 326 -1.21 -16.65 -7.19
C ARG A 326 0.26 -16.44 -7.52
N GLU A 327 0.72 -17.05 -8.61
CA GLU A 327 2.05 -16.84 -9.17
C GLU A 327 2.30 -15.35 -9.49
N GLY A 328 3.49 -14.84 -9.15
CA GLY A 328 3.84 -13.44 -9.33
C GLY A 328 3.22 -12.49 -8.29
N TYR A 329 2.71 -13.00 -7.17
CA TYR A 329 2.20 -12.22 -6.05
C TYR A 329 2.96 -12.55 -4.77
N VAL A 330 2.87 -11.64 -3.80
CA VAL A 330 3.39 -11.81 -2.43
C VAL A 330 2.32 -11.39 -1.43
N THR A 331 2.39 -11.94 -0.23
CA THR A 331 1.47 -11.65 0.86
C THR A 331 2.14 -10.69 1.84
N LEU A 332 1.46 -9.58 2.12
CA LEU A 332 1.86 -8.58 3.11
C LEU A 332 0.86 -8.58 4.26
N CYS A 333 1.33 -8.73 5.49
CA CYS A 333 0.53 -8.58 6.70
C CYS A 333 0.91 -7.27 7.39
N GLY A 334 0.04 -6.27 7.29
CA GLY A 334 0.24 -4.95 7.88
C GLY A 334 -0.79 -4.66 8.97
N ALA A 335 -0.32 -4.40 10.19
CA ALA A 335 -1.14 -3.84 11.25
C ALA A 335 -1.56 -2.40 10.93
N GLY A 336 -2.68 -1.96 11.48
CA GLY A 336 -3.13 -0.58 11.43
C GLY A 336 -3.82 -0.14 12.71
N VAL A 337 -3.69 1.15 12.99
CA VAL A 337 -4.26 1.82 14.17
C VAL A 337 -4.96 3.12 13.76
N LYS A 338 -6.21 3.32 14.17
CA LYS A 338 -6.92 4.58 13.96
C LYS A 338 -6.39 5.66 14.91
N VAL A 339 -5.89 6.78 14.36
CA VAL A 339 -5.38 7.92 15.14
C VAL A 339 -6.27 9.17 15.09
N MET A 340 -7.06 9.34 14.02
CA MET A 340 -7.97 10.48 13.88
C MET A 340 -9.16 10.14 12.99
N GLU A 341 -10.35 10.65 13.33
CA GLU A 341 -11.58 10.55 12.56
C GLU A 341 -12.27 11.93 12.52
N GLY A 342 -12.92 12.27 11.41
CA GLY A 342 -13.54 13.58 11.23
C GLY A 342 -14.24 13.70 9.89
N ARG A 343 -14.75 14.91 9.60
CA ARG A 343 -15.40 15.28 8.33
C ARG A 343 -14.67 16.46 7.72
N MET A 344 -14.56 16.48 6.40
CA MET A 344 -13.92 17.56 5.66
C MET A 344 -14.95 18.32 4.82
N LEU A 345 -14.92 19.65 4.89
CA LEU A 345 -15.66 20.49 3.96
C LEU A 345 -14.87 20.59 2.65
N VAL A 346 -15.50 20.22 1.54
CA VAL A 346 -14.91 20.32 0.20
C VAL A 346 -15.69 21.34 -0.65
N PRO A 347 -15.02 22.09 -1.56
CA PRO A 347 -15.72 22.98 -2.48
C PRO A 347 -16.72 22.20 -3.33
N GLY A 348 -17.92 22.74 -3.55
CA GLY A 348 -18.91 22.11 -4.41
C GLY A 348 -18.39 21.98 -5.84
N SER A 349 -18.39 20.76 -6.38
CA SER A 349 -18.15 20.53 -7.80
C SER A 349 -19.30 21.20 -8.55
N ALA A 350 -18.97 22.19 -9.39
CA ALA A 350 -19.94 22.75 -10.32
C ALA A 350 -20.33 21.61 -11.26
N HIS A 351 -21.44 20.92 -10.99
CA HIS A 351 -22.07 20.02 -11.94
C HIS A 351 -22.20 20.79 -13.24
N LYS A 352 -21.40 20.44 -14.25
CA LYS A 352 -21.64 20.90 -15.62
C LYS A 352 -23.04 20.35 -15.96
N LYS A 353 -24.00 21.27 -15.96
CA LYS A 353 -25.39 21.03 -16.38
C LYS A 353 -25.45 20.48 -17.79
#